data_AF-A0A7C5Q4N8-F1
#
_entry.id   AF-A0A7C5Q4N8-F1
#
_cell.length_a   1.000
_cell.length_b   1.000
_cell.length_c   1.000
_cell.angle_alpha   90.00
_cell.angle_beta   90.00
_cell.angle_gamma   90.00
#
_symmetry.space_group_name_H-M   'P 1'
#
loop_
_entity.id
_entity.type
_entity.pdbx_description
1 polymer ?
#
loop_
_entity_poly.entity_id
_entity_poly.type
_entity_poly.pdbx_seq_one_letter_code
_entity_poly.pdbx_strand_id
1 'polypeptide(L)'
;MIRILAFLVLLASLAPSALAADTAERRIIGFSPDGQWFAFEEYGIADGTGAPYASIYVINTDKDIWAPGTPVRASFGEEPGPVSKALAAVHKKAGPVLERYSIREPGILLASKPVTMISTNARRIDFFRNRNVTGPAKR
;
A
#
# COMPACT_ATOMS: atom_id res chain seq x y z
N MET A 1 26.69 -8.79 38.93
CA MET A 1 26.69 -8.97 37.45
C MET A 1 25.76 -10.10 37.00
N ILE A 2 25.86 -11.33 37.53
CA ILE A 2 24.98 -12.47 37.17
C ILE A 2 23.47 -12.20 37.32
N ARG A 3 23.04 -11.46 38.35
CA ARG A 3 21.62 -11.11 38.55
C ARG A 3 21.07 -10.17 37.47
N ILE A 4 21.89 -9.23 37.00
CA ILE A 4 21.51 -8.29 35.94
C ILE A 4 21.40 -9.06 34.61
N LEU A 5 22.33 -10.00 34.37
CA LEU A 5 22.29 -10.84 33.18
C LEU A 5 21.05 -11.76 33.16
N ALA A 6 20.71 -12.38 34.30
CA ALA A 6 19.51 -13.20 34.43
C ALA A 6 18.22 -12.38 34.21
N PHE A 7 18.17 -11.15 34.73
CA PHE A 7 17.03 -10.24 34.53
C PHE A 7 16.87 -9.81 33.07
N LEU A 8 17.97 -9.53 32.37
CA LEU A 8 17.95 -9.19 30.93
C LEU A 8 17.51 -10.38 30.05
N VAL A 9 17.96 -11.60 30.37
CA VAL A 9 17.52 -12.81 29.67
C VAL A 9 16.02 -13.06 29.87
N LEU A 10 15.52 -12.86 31.10
CA LEU A 10 14.09 -12.97 31.40
C LEU A 10 13.29 -11.92 30.61
N LEU A 11 13.70 -10.64 30.61
CA LEU A 11 13.02 -9.59 29.83
C LEU A 11 13.00 -9.88 28.32
N ALA A 12 14.10 -10.41 27.77
CA ALA A 12 14.17 -10.76 26.35
C ALA A 12 13.21 -11.90 25.98
N SER A 13 12.96 -12.85 26.91
CA SER A 13 12.02 -13.95 26.71
C SER A 13 10.54 -13.55 26.81
N LEU A 14 10.24 -12.37 27.39
CA LEU A 14 8.89 -11.82 27.51
C LEU A 14 8.56 -10.82 26.40
N ALA A 15 9.46 -10.56 25.46
CA ALA A 15 9.18 -9.63 24.36
C ALA A 15 8.07 -10.22 23.46
N PRO A 16 6.90 -9.56 23.32
CA PRO A 16 5.89 -10.01 22.38
C PRO A 16 6.48 -9.98 20.97
N SER A 17 6.11 -10.97 20.16
CA SER A 17 6.40 -10.93 18.73
C SER A 17 5.80 -9.65 18.16
N ALA A 18 6.65 -8.72 17.76
CA ALA A 18 6.20 -7.53 17.04
C ALA A 18 5.60 -8.01 15.71
N LEU A 19 4.28 -8.08 15.64
CA LEU A 19 3.57 -8.17 14.38
C LEU A 19 3.77 -6.81 13.72
N ALA A 20 4.62 -6.77 12.70
CA ALA A 20 4.75 -5.58 11.88
C ALA A 20 3.37 -5.26 11.29
N ALA A 21 2.92 -4.02 11.46
CA ALA A 21 1.69 -3.54 10.85
C ALA A 21 1.73 -3.74 9.33
N ASP A 22 0.56 -3.99 8.74
CA ASP A 22 0.45 -4.12 7.29
C ASP A 22 0.84 -2.79 6.62
N THR A 23 1.67 -2.85 5.60
CA THR A 23 1.99 -1.68 4.79
C THR A 23 0.94 -1.56 3.72
N ALA A 24 0.25 -0.43 3.64
CA ALA A 24 -0.74 -0.18 2.61
C ALA A 24 -0.16 -0.46 1.21
N GLU A 25 -0.84 -1.30 0.45
CA GLU A 25 -0.53 -1.54 -0.95
C GLU A 25 -1.01 -0.36 -1.80
N ARG A 26 -0.41 -0.21 -2.98
CA ARG A 26 -0.80 0.80 -3.96
C ARG A 26 -0.95 0.22 -5.35
N ARG A 27 -1.92 0.72 -6.11
CA ARG A 27 -2.09 0.41 -7.53
C ARG A 27 -2.30 1.68 -8.34
N ILE A 28 -1.66 1.74 -9.50
CA ILE A 28 -1.90 2.82 -10.46
C ILE A 28 -3.21 2.51 -11.19
N ILE A 29 -4.09 3.52 -11.27
CA ILE A 29 -5.31 3.43 -12.09
C ILE A 29 -4.99 3.96 -13.48
N GLY A 30 -4.51 5.20 -13.56
CA GLY A 30 -4.19 5.78 -14.86
C GLY A 30 -4.11 7.30 -14.87
N PHE A 31 -4.21 7.84 -16.08
CA PHE A 31 -4.07 9.25 -16.38
C PHE A 31 -5.27 9.77 -17.19
N SER A 32 -5.46 11.09 -17.17
CA SER A 32 -6.21 11.77 -18.22
C SER A 32 -5.45 11.71 -19.56
N PRO A 33 -6.13 11.84 -20.72
CA PRO A 33 -5.48 11.75 -22.03
C PRO A 33 -4.36 12.77 -22.26
N ASP A 34 -4.46 13.94 -21.62
CA ASP A 34 -3.45 15.00 -21.64
C ASP A 34 -2.37 14.86 -20.55
N GLY A 35 -2.46 13.83 -19.71
CA GLY A 35 -1.55 13.58 -18.60
C GLY A 35 -1.69 14.55 -17.42
N GLN A 36 -2.64 15.49 -17.47
CA GLN A 36 -2.82 16.50 -16.42
C GLN A 36 -3.26 15.90 -15.09
N TRP A 37 -4.07 14.84 -15.11
CA TRP A 37 -4.57 14.18 -13.92
C TRP A 37 -4.03 12.77 -13.83
N PHE A 38 -3.50 12.43 -12.66
CA PHE A 38 -3.01 11.10 -12.33
C PHE A 38 -3.86 10.51 -11.21
N ALA A 39 -4.32 9.28 -11.41
CA ALA A 39 -5.11 8.55 -10.43
C ALA A 39 -4.42 7.26 -9.98
N PHE A 40 -4.45 7.05 -8.67
CA PHE A 40 -3.95 5.85 -8.02
C PHE A 40 -4.81 5.51 -6.82
N GLU A 41 -4.65 4.29 -6.32
CA GLU A 41 -5.30 3.85 -5.11
C GLU A 41 -4.30 3.32 -4.10
N GLU A 42 -4.73 3.37 -2.85
CA GLU A 42 -4.08 2.80 -1.67
C GLU A 42 -5.10 1.91 -0.97
N TYR A 43 -4.69 0.72 -0.53
CA TYR A 43 -5.58 -0.23 0.13
C TYR A 43 -4.81 -1.16 1.06
N GLY A 44 -5.53 -1.80 1.98
CA GLY A 44 -4.94 -2.75 2.91
C GLY A 44 -5.95 -3.24 3.95
N ILE A 45 -5.42 -3.83 5.01
CA ILE A 45 -6.18 -4.26 6.18
C ILE A 45 -5.81 -3.39 7.38
N ALA A 46 -6.81 -2.86 8.09
CA ALA A 46 -6.59 -2.05 9.27
C ALA A 46 -6.00 -2.89 10.40
N ASP A 47 -4.99 -2.32 11.07
CA ASP A 47 -4.39 -2.92 12.25
C ASP A 47 -5.43 -2.99 13.40
N GLY A 48 -5.38 -4.07 14.17
CA GLY A 48 -6.32 -4.34 15.27
C GLY A 48 -7.66 -4.95 14.85
N THR A 49 -8.40 -4.37 13.90
CA THR A 49 -9.74 -4.86 13.54
C THR A 49 -9.74 -5.92 12.44
N GLY A 50 -8.71 -5.94 11.60
CA GLY A 50 -8.70 -6.80 10.41
C GLY A 50 -9.67 -6.32 9.31
N ALA A 51 -10.23 -5.11 9.44
CA ALA A 51 -11.18 -4.58 8.48
C ALA A 51 -10.48 -4.05 7.22
N PRO A 52 -10.98 -4.36 6.01
CA PRO A 52 -10.38 -3.88 4.78
C PRO A 52 -10.70 -2.39 4.55
N TYR A 53 -9.77 -1.67 3.95
CA TYR A 53 -9.96 -0.29 3.51
C TYR A 53 -9.34 -0.05 2.13
N ALA A 54 -9.86 0.96 1.43
CA ALA A 54 -9.30 1.45 0.18
C ALA A 54 -9.61 2.93 -0.03
N SER A 55 -8.69 3.64 -0.68
CA SER A 55 -8.80 5.05 -1.03
C SER A 55 -8.33 5.28 -2.47
N ILE A 56 -9.12 5.99 -3.27
CA ILE A 56 -8.73 6.44 -4.62
C ILE A 56 -8.41 7.93 -4.57
N TYR A 57 -7.24 8.29 -5.07
CA TYR A 57 -6.71 9.65 -5.16
C TYR A 57 -6.63 10.08 -6.63
N VAL A 58 -6.84 11.37 -6.88
CA VAL A 58 -6.57 11.99 -8.18
C VAL A 58 -5.80 13.28 -7.91
N ILE A 59 -4.68 13.48 -8.60
CA ILE A 59 -3.79 14.63 -8.41
C ILE A 59 -3.47 15.28 -9.75
N ASN A 60 -3.37 16.60 -9.76
CA ASN A 60 -2.88 17.35 -10.90
C ASN A 60 -1.35 17.23 -10.97
N THR A 61 -0.81 16.75 -12.09
CA THR A 61 0.62 16.43 -12.24
C THR A 61 1.51 17.67 -12.38
N ASP A 62 0.96 18.79 -12.82
CA ASP A 62 1.67 20.05 -13.01
C ASP A 62 1.63 20.92 -11.76
N LYS A 63 0.46 21.01 -11.13
CA LYS A 63 0.20 21.92 -10.00
C LYS A 63 0.40 21.29 -8.62
N ASP A 64 0.57 19.97 -8.55
CA ASP A 64 0.65 19.21 -7.30
C ASP A 64 -0.56 19.46 -6.37
N ILE A 65 -1.76 19.51 -6.95
CA ILE A 65 -3.01 19.73 -6.21
C ILE A 65 -3.94 18.53 -6.30
N TRP A 66 -4.57 18.19 -5.19
CA TRP A 66 -5.61 17.16 -5.14
C TRP A 66 -6.85 17.58 -5.91
N ALA A 67 -7.43 16.64 -6.65
CA ALA A 67 -8.66 16.86 -7.38
C ALA A 67 -9.84 16.94 -6.41
N PRO A 68 -10.71 17.97 -6.50
CA PRO A 68 -11.92 18.06 -5.69
C PRO A 68 -12.77 16.78 -5.70
N GLY A 69 -13.10 16.28 -4.50
CA GLY A 69 -13.82 15.02 -4.32
C GLY A 69 -12.91 13.80 -4.11
N THR A 70 -11.59 14.01 -4.04
CA THR A 70 -10.62 12.98 -3.63
C THR A 70 -9.95 13.33 -2.31
N PRO A 71 -9.52 12.32 -1.51
CA PRO A 71 -9.67 10.89 -1.77
C PRO A 71 -11.10 10.39 -1.60
N VAL A 72 -11.51 9.50 -2.50
CA VAL A 72 -12.72 8.70 -2.34
C VAL A 72 -12.37 7.50 -1.48
N ARG A 73 -13.03 7.35 -0.33
CA ARG A 73 -12.73 6.29 0.65
C ARG A 73 -13.84 5.26 0.78
N ALA A 74 -13.45 4.01 1.00
CA ALA A 74 -14.26 2.90 1.50
C ALA A 74 -13.53 2.23 2.67
N SER A 75 -14.20 2.12 3.83
CA SER A 75 -13.71 1.42 5.02
C SER A 75 -14.90 0.72 5.68
N PHE A 76 -14.63 -0.43 6.31
CA PHE A 76 -15.65 -1.27 6.96
C PHE A 76 -15.54 -1.27 8.49
N GLY A 77 -14.88 -0.26 9.06
CA GLY A 77 -14.81 -0.06 10.50
C GLY A 77 -14.15 -1.23 11.22
N GLU A 78 -14.95 -2.00 11.96
CA GLU A 78 -14.50 -3.16 12.73
C GLU A 78 -14.77 -4.51 12.05
N GLU A 79 -15.44 -4.53 10.89
CA GLU A 79 -15.81 -5.78 10.23
C GLU A 79 -14.62 -6.39 9.47
N PRO A 80 -14.08 -7.54 9.91
CA PRO A 80 -12.98 -8.20 9.21
C PRO A 80 -13.44 -8.71 7.84
N GLY A 81 -12.56 -8.70 6.86
CA GLY A 81 -12.92 -9.21 5.54
C GLY A 81 -11.84 -9.05 4.49
N PRO A 82 -12.10 -9.56 3.27
CA PRO A 82 -11.13 -9.49 2.19
C PRO A 82 -11.00 -8.07 1.65
N VAL A 83 -9.77 -7.67 1.31
CA VAL A 83 -9.44 -6.39 0.66
C VAL A 83 -10.27 -6.12 -0.60
N SER A 84 -10.64 -7.18 -1.34
CA SER A 84 -11.47 -7.08 -2.55
C SER A 84 -12.83 -6.40 -2.29
N LYS A 85 -13.40 -6.52 -1.09
CA LYS A 85 -14.64 -5.84 -0.67
C LYS A 85 -14.46 -4.32 -0.70
N ALA A 86 -13.35 -3.81 -0.15
CA ALA A 86 -13.04 -2.39 -0.14
C ALA A 86 -12.66 -1.86 -1.52
N LEU A 87 -11.91 -2.62 -2.30
CA LEU A 87 -11.60 -2.27 -3.68
C LEU A 87 -12.88 -2.14 -4.53
N ALA A 88 -13.77 -3.12 -4.50
CA ALA A 88 -15.02 -3.05 -5.25
C ALA A 88 -15.88 -1.84 -4.83
N ALA A 89 -15.97 -1.58 -3.53
CA ALA A 89 -16.74 -0.45 -2.99
C ALA A 89 -16.15 0.91 -3.39
N VAL A 90 -14.82 1.08 -3.30
CA VAL A 90 -14.17 2.35 -3.63
C VAL A 90 -14.24 2.63 -5.14
N HIS A 91 -14.04 1.62 -6.00
CA HIS A 91 -14.14 1.77 -7.46
C HIS A 91 -15.56 2.18 -7.88
N LYS A 92 -16.58 1.53 -7.32
CA LYS A 92 -17.98 1.91 -7.56
C LYS A 92 -18.26 3.35 -7.14
N LYS A 93 -17.74 3.76 -5.98
CA LYS A 93 -17.93 5.12 -5.45
C LYS A 93 -17.13 6.19 -6.23
N ALA A 94 -15.97 5.82 -6.76
CA ALA A 94 -15.07 6.73 -7.46
C ALA A 94 -15.43 6.95 -8.93
N GLY A 95 -16.32 6.13 -9.52
CA GLY A 95 -16.74 6.26 -10.93
C GLY A 95 -17.01 7.71 -11.38
N PRO A 96 -17.86 8.48 -10.70
CA PRO A 96 -18.13 9.88 -11.08
C PRO A 96 -16.90 10.81 -11.03
N VAL A 97 -15.96 10.56 -10.10
CA VAL A 97 -14.72 11.35 -9.98
C VAL A 97 -13.75 10.97 -11.10
N LEU A 98 -13.57 9.68 -11.36
CA LEU A 98 -12.72 9.19 -12.43
C LEU A 98 -13.21 9.66 -13.81
N GLU A 99 -14.53 9.67 -14.01
CA GLU A 99 -15.15 10.24 -15.21
C GLU A 99 -14.95 11.75 -15.32
N ARG A 100 -15.18 12.51 -14.24
CA ARG A 100 -14.99 13.97 -14.21
C ARG A 100 -13.59 14.38 -14.62
N TYR A 101 -12.57 13.66 -14.16
CA TYR A 101 -11.17 13.94 -14.49
C TYR A 101 -10.66 13.13 -15.70
N SER A 102 -11.55 12.45 -16.41
CA SER A 102 -11.25 11.69 -17.63
C SER A 102 -10.10 10.67 -17.48
N ILE A 103 -10.02 9.99 -16.34
CA ILE A 103 -9.01 8.95 -16.11
C ILE A 103 -9.31 7.75 -17.01
N ARG A 104 -8.67 7.69 -18.18
CA ARG A 104 -8.94 6.71 -19.24
C ARG A 104 -7.71 6.00 -19.75
N GLU A 105 -6.53 6.59 -19.58
CA GLU A 105 -5.27 6.01 -20.03
C GLU A 105 -4.69 5.14 -18.92
N PRO A 106 -4.63 3.80 -19.06
CA PRO A 106 -4.10 2.92 -18.02
C PRO A 106 -2.64 3.27 -17.71
N GLY A 107 -2.34 3.44 -16.43
CA GLY A 107 -0.97 3.73 -15.99
C GLY A 107 -0.19 2.46 -15.71
N ILE A 108 1.10 2.46 -16.05
CA ILE A 108 2.00 1.34 -15.81
C ILE A 108 3.01 1.75 -14.72
N LEU A 109 3.15 0.93 -13.68
CA LEU A 109 4.21 1.10 -12.69
C LEU A 109 5.53 0.57 -13.27
N LEU A 110 6.37 1.48 -13.77
CA LEU A 110 7.67 1.10 -14.35
C LEU A 110 8.67 0.65 -13.28
N ALA A 111 8.73 1.39 -12.17
CA ALA A 111 9.62 1.06 -11.07
C ALA A 111 9.11 1.66 -9.76
N SER A 112 9.33 0.94 -8.66
CA SER A 112 9.06 1.40 -7.30
C SER A 112 10.07 0.80 -6.34
N LYS A 113 10.42 1.55 -5.30
CA LYS A 113 11.17 0.99 -4.17
C LYS A 113 10.18 0.30 -3.22
N PRO A 114 10.37 -0.98 -2.89
CA PRO A 114 9.57 -1.59 -1.84
C PRO A 114 9.91 -0.90 -0.51
N VAL A 115 8.93 -0.84 0.39
CA VAL A 115 9.10 -0.24 1.74
C VAL A 115 10.25 -0.87 2.52
N THR A 116 10.59 -2.12 2.21
CA THR A 116 11.66 -2.90 2.83
C THR A 116 13.05 -2.60 2.24
N MET A 117 13.17 -1.79 1.18
CA MET A 117 14.44 -1.44 0.59
C MET A 117 15.16 -0.36 1.40
N ILE A 118 16.22 -0.75 2.09
CA ILE A 118 17.13 0.16 2.79
C ILE A 118 18.23 0.59 1.81
N SER A 119 18.10 1.76 1.21
CA SER A 119 19.13 2.34 0.32
C SER A 119 19.24 3.85 0.54
N THR A 120 20.47 4.35 0.63
CA THR A 120 20.76 5.78 0.81
C THR A 120 20.71 6.57 -0.49
N ASN A 121 20.63 5.91 -1.66
CA ASN A 121 20.62 6.56 -2.96
C ASN A 121 19.20 6.63 -3.55
N ALA A 122 18.65 7.84 -3.68
CA ALA A 122 17.30 8.08 -4.20
C ALA A 122 17.09 7.61 -5.66
N ARG A 123 18.14 7.65 -6.49
CA ARG A 123 18.06 7.38 -7.95
C ARG A 123 18.41 5.95 -8.35
N ARG A 124 18.57 5.06 -7.37
CA ARG A 124 18.94 3.65 -7.60
C ARG A 124 17.87 2.73 -7.04
N ILE A 125 17.53 1.67 -7.79
CA ILE A 125 16.66 0.57 -7.36
C ILE A 125 17.49 -0.71 -7.43
N ASP A 126 17.61 -1.39 -6.30
CA ASP A 126 18.36 -2.63 -6.20
C ASP A 126 17.45 -3.85 -6.32
N PHE A 127 17.73 -4.72 -7.28
CA PHE A 127 16.99 -5.97 -7.45
C PHE A 127 17.71 -7.08 -6.70
N PHE A 128 17.07 -7.60 -5.66
CA PHE A 128 17.57 -8.76 -4.92
C PHE A 128 16.87 -10.04 -5.37
N ARG A 129 17.56 -11.17 -5.25
CA ARG A 129 16.96 -12.48 -5.46
C ARG A 129 15.82 -12.67 -4.45
N ASN A 130 14.62 -12.95 -4.94
CA ASN A 130 13.50 -13.28 -4.08
C ASN A 130 13.78 -14.61 -3.37
N ARG A 131 14.10 -14.56 -2.06
CA ARG A 131 14.39 -15.75 -1.23
C ARG A 131 13.13 -16.53 -0.84
N ASN A 132 11.94 -15.97 -1.08
CA ASN A 132 10.64 -16.61 -0.81
C ASN A 132 10.13 -17.45 -1.99
N VAL A 133 10.86 -17.49 -3.11
CA VAL A 133 10.62 -18.47 -4.16
C VAL A 133 11.42 -19.72 -3.81
N THR A 134 10.77 -20.71 -3.19
CA THR A 134 11.29 -22.08 -3.23
C THR A 134 11.47 -22.43 -4.70
N GLY A 135 12.71 -22.66 -5.12
CA GLY A 135 13.01 -23.08 -6.49
C GLY A 135 12.20 -24.33 -6.86
N PRO A 136 12.09 -24.66 -8.16
CA PRO A 136 11.35 -25.85 -8.59
C PRO A 136 11.88 -27.06 -7.82
N ALA A 137 10.95 -27.87 -7.28
CA ALA A 137 11.29 -29.15 -6.69
C ALA A 137 12.18 -29.89 -7.70
N LYS A 138 13.41 -30.22 -7.28
CA LYS A 138 14.32 -31.03 -8.10
C LYS A 138 13.55 -32.31 -8.47
N ARG A 139 13.25 -32.48 -9.75
CA ARG A 139 12.85 -33.77 -10.31
C ARG A 139 14.07 -34.67 -10.42
#